data_AF-X6GET5-F1
#
_entry.id   AF-X6GET5-F1
#
_cell.length_a   1.000
_cell.length_b   1.000
_cell.length_c   1.000
_cell.angle_alpha   90.00
_cell.angle_beta   90.00
_cell.angle_gamma   90.00
#
_symmetry.space_group_name_H-M   'P 1'
#
loop_
_entity.id
_entity.type
_entity.pdbx_description
1 polymer ?
#
loop_
_entity_poly.entity_id
_entity_poly.type
_entity_poly.pdbx_seq_one_letter_code
_entity_poly.pdbx_strand_id
1 'polypeptide(L)'
;MPNGTRPSSDETDAPLFRLSVEPNERNGLLTVCRLMVDKITTVPKSKIGANIGRLDDADILRLNQAVIVFLGLAVSPRLKP
;
A
#
# COMPACT_ATOMS: atom_id res chain seq x y z
N MET A 1 -38.22 -1.63 9.25
CA MET A 1 -37.28 -2.02 8.17
C MET A 1 -37.50 -1.07 7.01
N PRO A 2 -36.48 -0.54 6.32
CA PRO A 2 -35.04 -0.72 6.54
C PRO A 2 -34.35 0.58 7.03
N ASN A 3 -33.58 0.44 8.11
CA ASN A 3 -32.58 1.43 8.50
C ASN A 3 -31.42 1.33 7.50
N GLY A 4 -31.12 2.43 6.82
CA GLY A 4 -29.91 2.57 6.04
C GLY A 4 -28.70 2.62 6.97
N THR A 5 -28.19 1.45 7.35
CA THR A 5 -26.86 1.31 7.93
C THR A 5 -25.84 1.62 6.84
N ARG A 6 -25.46 2.90 6.75
CA ARG A 6 -24.21 3.31 6.14
C ARG A 6 -23.10 2.73 7.04
N PRO A 7 -22.24 1.82 6.58
CA PRO A 7 -20.97 1.65 7.26
C PRO A 7 -20.21 2.95 7.02
N SER A 8 -20.24 3.86 8.00
CA SER A 8 -19.22 4.89 8.11
C SER A 8 -17.95 4.18 8.53
N SER A 9 -17.37 3.41 7.60
CA SER A 9 -15.98 3.01 7.71
C SER A 9 -15.23 4.31 7.80
N ASP A 10 -14.53 4.48 8.91
CA ASP A 10 -13.74 5.64 9.26
C ASP A 10 -12.67 5.83 8.18
N GLU A 11 -13.05 6.45 7.07
CA GLU A 11 -12.18 6.91 5.99
C GLU A 11 -11.42 8.15 6.48
N THR A 12 -10.68 8.01 7.59
CA THR A 12 -9.32 8.55 7.59
C THR A 12 -8.44 7.62 6.73
N ASP A 13 -8.95 7.31 5.55
CA ASP A 13 -8.25 6.69 4.45
C ASP A 13 -7.35 7.81 3.97
N ALA A 14 -6.10 7.74 4.37
CA ALA A 14 -5.05 8.22 3.51
C ALA A 14 -4.62 6.99 2.70
N PRO A 15 -5.30 6.68 1.57
CA PRO A 15 -5.00 5.48 0.78
C PRO A 15 -3.56 5.52 0.26
N LEU A 16 -2.99 6.73 0.23
CA LEU A 16 -1.62 7.03 -0.13
C LEU A 16 -0.57 6.49 0.85
N PHE A 17 -0.91 6.19 2.11
CA PHE A 17 0.09 5.73 3.10
C PHE A 17 -0.08 4.28 3.52
N ARG A 18 -1.29 3.72 3.38
CA ARG A 18 -1.61 2.36 3.83
C ARG A 18 -2.29 1.56 2.73
N LEU A 19 -1.50 0.83 1.96
CA LEU A 19 -2.00 0.00 0.87
C LEU A 19 -2.38 -1.38 1.41
N SER A 20 -3.66 -1.73 1.35
CA SER A 20 -4.13 -3.08 1.68
C SER A 20 -3.72 -4.08 0.60
N VAL A 21 -3.16 -5.21 1.03
CA VAL A 21 -2.80 -6.33 0.17
C VAL A 21 -3.56 -7.56 0.65
N GLU A 22 -4.37 -8.12 -0.23
CA GLU A 22 -5.12 -9.35 0.01
C GLU A 22 -4.20 -10.58 -0.12
N PRO A 23 -4.40 -11.63 0.69
CA PRO A 23 -3.75 -12.91 0.52
C PRO A 23 -3.93 -13.47 -0.89
N ASN A 24 -2.85 -13.92 -1.50
CA ASN A 24 -2.91 -14.64 -2.75
C ASN A 24 -1.82 -15.71 -2.85
N GLU A 25 -1.97 -16.62 -3.81
CA GLU A 25 -1.05 -17.76 -3.99
C GLU A 25 0.39 -17.32 -4.32
N ARG A 26 0.59 -16.10 -4.80
CA ARG A 26 1.90 -15.57 -5.21
C ARG A 26 2.61 -14.85 -4.06
N ASN A 27 1.88 -14.15 -3.22
CA ASN A 27 2.42 -13.33 -2.14
C ASN A 27 2.65 -14.11 -0.85
N GLY A 28 2.01 -15.28 -0.69
CA GLY A 28 2.20 -16.17 0.46
C GLY A 28 1.69 -15.59 1.78
N LEU A 29 0.89 -14.53 1.74
CA LEU A 29 0.26 -13.96 2.93
C LEU A 29 -0.86 -14.87 3.41
N LEU A 30 -0.99 -15.01 4.73
CA LEU A 30 -2.05 -15.80 5.36
C LEU A 30 -3.30 -14.96 5.70
N THR A 31 -3.13 -13.64 5.80
CA THR A 31 -4.17 -12.69 6.20
C THR A 31 -3.97 -11.37 5.45
N VAL A 32 -5.03 -10.57 5.34
CA VAL A 32 -4.96 -9.23 4.76
C VAL A 32 -3.90 -8.41 5.49
N CYS A 33 -2.92 -7.92 4.74
CA CYS A 33 -1.83 -7.13 5.26
C CYS A 33 -1.88 -5.70 4.73
N ARG A 34 -1.19 -4.78 5.41
CA ARG A 34 -1.12 -3.38 5.00
C ARG A 34 0.34 -2.97 4.80
N LEU A 35 0.67 -2.51 3.61
CA LEU A 35 1.97 -1.87 3.32
C LEU A 35 1.91 -0.43 3.83
N MET A 36 2.85 -0.08 4.71
CA MET A 36 2.95 1.24 5.33
C MET A 36 4.10 2.03 4.70
N VAL A 37 3.76 3.02 3.89
CA VAL A 37 4.73 3.85 3.16
C VAL A 37 5.45 4.82 4.11
N ASP A 38 4.81 5.19 5.23
CA ASP A 38 5.41 6.00 6.29
C ASP A 38 6.51 5.26 7.09
N LYS A 39 6.63 3.94 6.93
CA LYS A 39 7.56 3.08 7.68
C LYS A 39 8.72 2.56 6.85
N ILE A 40 9.01 3.18 5.71
CA ILE A 40 10.15 2.78 4.87
C ILE A 40 11.45 3.05 5.62
N THR A 41 12.16 1.98 5.98
CA THR A 41 13.46 2.01 6.63
C THR A 41 14.44 1.12 5.90
N THR A 42 15.72 1.48 5.95
CA THR A 42 16.79 0.58 5.52
C THR A 42 17.00 -0.49 6.59
N VAL A 43 17.19 -1.74 6.17
CA VAL A 43 17.50 -2.86 7.07
C VAL A 43 18.77 -3.57 6.62
N PRO A 44 19.65 -4.01 7.54
CA PRO A 44 20.80 -4.83 7.19
C PRO A 44 20.37 -6.15 6.53
N LYS A 45 21.14 -6.63 5.54
CA LYS A 45 20.84 -7.91 4.86
C LYS A 45 20.76 -9.11 5.82
N SER A 46 21.51 -9.08 6.91
CA SER A 46 21.47 -10.11 7.96
C SER A 46 20.14 -10.16 8.74
N LYS A 47 19.28 -9.14 8.64
CA LYS A 47 17.95 -9.09 9.24
C LYS A 47 16.85 -9.57 8.29
N ILE A 48 17.18 -9.84 7.02
CA ILE A 48 16.23 -10.36 6.02
C ILE A 48 16.13 -11.88 6.21
N GLY A 49 14.91 -12.36 6.46
CA GLY A 49 14.62 -13.78 6.63
C GLY A 49 14.36 -14.52 5.30
N ALA A 50 13.61 -15.61 5.38
CA ALA A 50 13.20 -16.38 4.21
C ALA A 50 12.27 -15.56 3.28
N ASN A 51 12.28 -15.89 1.98
CA ASN A 51 11.35 -15.31 1.03
C ASN A 51 9.93 -15.86 1.29
N ILE A 52 8.98 -14.96 1.54
CA ILE A 52 7.57 -15.31 1.80
C ILE A 52 6.78 -15.47 0.49
N GLY A 53 7.11 -14.66 -0.52
CA GLY A 53 6.45 -14.68 -1.82
C GLY A 53 6.81 -13.44 -2.65
N ARG A 54 5.97 -13.14 -3.64
CA ARG A 54 6.07 -11.98 -4.53
C ARG A 54 4.76 -11.21 -4.55
N LEU A 55 4.86 -9.90 -4.32
CA LEU A 55 3.73 -9.00 -4.52
C LEU A 55 3.38 -8.89 -6.01
N ASP A 56 2.09 -8.76 -6.33
CA ASP A 56 1.65 -8.60 -7.72
C ASP A 56 2.03 -7.23 -8.29
N ASP A 57 2.12 -7.17 -9.62
CA ASP A 57 2.64 -6.00 -10.31
C ASP A 57 1.72 -4.76 -10.11
N ALA A 58 0.41 -4.98 -9.93
CA ALA A 58 -0.55 -3.92 -9.60
C ALA A 58 -0.30 -3.30 -8.21
N ASP A 59 0.02 -4.13 -7.21
CA ASP A 59 0.29 -3.67 -5.86
C ASP A 59 1.68 -3.05 -5.74
N ILE A 60 2.67 -3.57 -6.48
CA ILE A 60 3.98 -2.92 -6.65
C ILE A 60 3.82 -1.53 -7.30
N LEU A 61 2.97 -1.39 -8.32
CA LEU A 61 2.71 -0.10 -8.96
C LEU A 61 2.10 0.91 -7.98
N ARG A 62 1.09 0.49 -7.21
CA ARG A 62 0.47 1.31 -6.15
C ARG A 62 1.50 1.73 -5.10
N LEU A 63 2.37 0.80 -4.67
CA LEU A 63 3.45 1.08 -3.73
C LEU A 63 4.42 2.13 -4.29
N ASN A 64 4.87 1.98 -5.53
CA ASN A 64 5.79 2.93 -6.16
C ASN A 64 5.19 4.34 -6.24
N GLN A 65 3.93 4.47 -6.65
CA GLN A 65 3.23 5.76 -6.70
C GLN A 65 3.15 6.40 -5.31
N ALA A 66 2.78 5.60 -4.31
CA ALA A 66 2.68 6.05 -2.93
C ALA A 66 4.04 6.51 -2.36
N VAL A 67 5.12 5.78 -2.65
CA VAL A 67 6.50 6.17 -2.28
C VAL A 67 6.89 7.50 -2.91
N ILE A 68 6.62 7.69 -4.19
CA ILE A 68 6.93 8.93 -4.91
C ILE A 68 6.19 10.12 -4.29
N VAL A 69 4.91 9.94 -3.95
CA VAL A 69 4.11 10.98 -3.28
C VAL A 69 4.63 11.26 -1.87
N PHE A 70 4.91 10.21 -1.08
CA PHE A 70 5.40 10.34 0.30
C PHE A 70 6.76 11.04 0.37
N LEU A 71 7.67 10.76 -0.58
CA LEU A 71 8.97 11.42 -0.67
C LEU A 71 8.89 12.83 -1.27
N GLY A 72 7.71 13.31 -1.68
CA GLY A 72 7.55 14.62 -2.32
C GLY A 72 8.13 14.70 -3.73
N LEU A 73 8.38 13.56 -4.37
CA LEU A 73 8.95 13.44 -5.71
C LEU A 73 7.87 13.42 -6.81
N ALA A 74 6.60 13.49 -6.41
CA ALA A 74 5.46 13.52 -7.33
C ALA A 74 5.47 14.79 -8.17
N VAL A 75 5.92 14.67 -9.42
CA VAL A 75 5.74 15.70 -10.45
C VAL A 75 4.28 15.68 -10.89
N SER A 76 3.52 16.70 -10.49
CA SER A 76 2.23 16.97 -11.13
C SER A 76 2.50 17.37 -12.58
N PRO A 77 1.88 16.71 -13.59
CA PRO A 77 1.94 17.24 -14.94
C PRO A 77 1.22 18.59 -14.89
N ARG A 78 1.97 19.69 -14.98
CA ARG A 78 1.36 20.99 -15.28
C ARG A 78 0.75 20.85 -16.67
N LEU A 79 -0.57 20.68 -16.71
CA LEU A 79 -1.38 20.99 -17.88
C LEU A 79 -1.08 22.45 -18.23
N LYS A 80 -0.33 22.63 -19.32
CA LYS A 80 -0.07 23.94 -19.90
C LYS A 80 -1.31 24.34 -20.72
N PRO A 81 -1.86 25.55 -20.53
CA PRO A 81 -3.03 26.03 -21.29
C PRO A 81 -2.71 26.21 -22.77
#